data_AF-A0A484NIC1-F1
#
_entry.id   AF-A0A484NIC1-F1
#
_cell.length_a   1.000
_cell.length_b   1.000
_cell.length_c   1.000
_cell.angle_alpha   90.00
_cell.angle_beta   90.00
_cell.angle_gamma   90.00
#
_symmetry.space_group_name_H-M   'P 1'
#
loop_
_entity.id
_entity.type
_entity.pdbx_description
1 polymer ?
#
loop_
_entity_poly.entity_id
_entity_poly.type
_entity_poly.pdbx_seq_one_letter_code
_entity_poly.pdbx_strand_id
1 'polypeptide(L)'
;MVVTGDRSEIVFFDLETIVPTRPGQGHAIVEFGSILVCPRKLVELESYSTLVRPADPSLTSKLSVRSNGICKGDIDSAPTFADIADKVYDILDGKIGAAK
;
A
#
# COMPACT_ATOMS: atom_id res chain seq x y z
N MET A 1 25.85 16.91 -13.37
CA MET A 1 24.71 17.33 -14.19
C MET A 1 23.81 16.12 -14.35
N VAL A 2 22.80 15.97 -13.48
CA VAL A 2 21.83 14.87 -13.60
C VAL A 2 20.73 15.38 -14.50
N VAL A 3 20.57 14.75 -15.67
CA VAL A 3 19.43 15.00 -16.53
C VAL A 3 18.21 14.47 -15.79
N THR A 4 17.45 15.36 -15.16
CA THR A 4 16.07 15.10 -14.75
C THR A 4 15.26 14.98 -16.03
N GLY A 5 15.38 13.86 -16.74
CA GLY A 5 14.37 13.48 -17.71
C GLY A 5 13.06 13.44 -16.96
N ASP A 6 12.05 14.15 -17.45
CA ASP A 6 10.71 14.20 -16.88
C ASP A 6 10.36 12.85 -16.24
N ARG A 7 10.25 12.82 -14.90
CA ARG A 7 9.72 11.66 -14.14
C ARG A 7 8.22 11.54 -14.41
N SER A 8 7.84 11.41 -15.68
CA SER A 8 6.46 11.26 -16.14
C SER A 8 5.91 9.84 -15.92
N GLU A 9 6.62 9.02 -15.14
CA GLU A 9 6.11 7.70 -14.77
C GLU A 9 4.86 7.84 -13.90
N ILE A 10 3.87 7.01 -14.21
CA ILE A 10 2.59 7.00 -13.49
C ILE A 10 2.70 5.89 -12.47
N VAL A 11 2.42 6.22 -11.20
CA VAL A 11 2.24 5.22 -10.16
C VAL A 11 0.76 5.09 -9.87
N PHE A 12 0.23 3.88 -10.04
CA PHE A 12 -1.06 3.53 -9.46
C PHE A 12 -0.79 2.89 -8.11
N PHE A 13 -1.52 3.29 -7.08
CA PHE A 13 -1.46 2.63 -5.79
C PHE A 13 -2.86 2.38 -5.25
N ASP A 14 -2.97 1.35 -4.44
CA ASP A 14 -4.21 0.91 -3.83
C ASP A 14 -3.94 0.54 -2.37
N LEU A 15 -4.89 0.87 -1.50
CA LEU A 15 -4.78 0.65 -0.06
C LEU A 15 -5.94 -0.19 0.42
N GLU A 16 -5.65 -1.37 0.92
CA GLU A 16 -6.64 -2.11 1.69
C GLU A 16 -6.62 -1.66 3.13
N THR A 17 -7.79 -1.39 3.68
CA THR A 17 -7.93 -0.90 5.06
C THR A 17 -8.84 -1.78 5.89
N ILE A 18 -8.67 -1.71 7.20
CA ILE A 18 -9.62 -2.31 8.13
C ILE A 18 -10.95 -1.55 8.03
N VAL A 19 -11.97 -2.20 7.47
CA VAL A 19 -13.37 -1.80 7.60
C VAL A 19 -13.78 -1.76 9.08
N PRO A 20 -14.14 -0.58 9.63
CA PRO A 20 -14.64 -0.47 10.98
C PRO A 20 -15.96 -1.21 11.15
N THR A 21 -16.12 -1.92 12.26
CA THR A 21 -17.36 -2.66 12.58
C THR A 21 -18.26 -1.92 13.56
N ARG A 22 -17.78 -0.78 14.09
CA ARG A 22 -18.46 0.03 15.10
C ARG A 22 -18.19 1.52 14.86
N PRO A 23 -19.15 2.40 15.20
CA PRO A 23 -18.90 3.84 15.23
C PRO A 23 -17.70 4.17 16.14
N GLY A 24 -16.79 5.00 15.66
CA GLY A 24 -15.59 5.42 16.40
C GLY A 24 -14.41 4.44 16.36
N GLN A 25 -14.54 3.28 15.71
CA GLN A 25 -13.40 2.41 15.42
C GLN A 25 -12.55 3.05 14.31
N GLY A 26 -11.24 3.17 14.53
CA GLY A 26 -10.30 3.75 13.57
C GLY A 26 -10.06 2.88 12.33
N HIS A 27 -9.51 3.49 11.29
CA HIS A 27 -9.02 2.81 10.09
C HIS A 27 -7.53 2.53 10.22
N ALA A 28 -7.07 1.41 9.67
CA ALA A 28 -5.66 1.12 9.52
C ALA A 28 -5.42 0.42 8.18
N ILE A 29 -4.28 0.74 7.55
CA ILE A 29 -3.82 0.09 6.33
C ILE A 29 -3.40 -1.34 6.68
N VAL A 30 -3.86 -2.31 5.88
CA VAL A 30 -3.51 -3.73 5.99
C VAL A 30 -2.82 -4.26 4.74
N GLU A 31 -2.91 -3.54 3.63
CA GLU A 31 -2.13 -3.80 2.43
C GLU A 31 -1.77 -2.47 1.76
N PHE A 32 -0.55 -2.39 1.25
CA PHE A 32 -0.13 -1.36 0.32
C PHE A 32 0.22 -2.02 -1.00
N GLY A 33 -0.52 -1.70 -2.07
CA GLY A 33 -0.24 -2.13 -3.43
C GLY A 33 0.13 -0.95 -4.30
N SER A 34 1.07 -1.15 -5.23
CA SER A 34 1.41 -0.16 -6.26
C SER A 34 1.96 -0.81 -7.52
N ILE A 35 1.75 -0.14 -8.64
CA ILE A 35 2.35 -0.45 -9.93
C ILE A 35 2.91 0.83 -10.56
N LEU A 36 4.12 0.72 -11.11
CA LEU A 36 4.76 1.76 -11.92
C LEU A 36 4.44 1.50 -13.39
N VAL A 37 4.01 2.53 -14.11
CA VAL A 37 3.52 2.40 -15.48
C VAL A 37 4.25 3.36 -16.41
N CYS A 38 4.67 2.85 -17.57
CA CYS A 38 5.21 3.67 -18.64
C CYS A 38 4.08 4.55 -19.23
N PRO A 39 4.15 5.89 -19.14
CA PRO A 39 3.06 6.78 -19.55
C PRO A 39 2.74 6.71 -21.05
N ARG A 40 3.73 6.31 -21.87
CA ARG A 40 3.60 6.26 -23.34
C ARG A 40 3.10 4.91 -23.85
N LYS A 41 3.43 3.83 -23.14
CA LYS A 41 3.13 2.46 -23.58
C LYS A 41 2.01 1.82 -22.76
N LEU A 42 1.67 2.40 -21.61
CA LEU A 42 0.68 1.88 -20.66
C LEU A 42 0.95 0.44 -20.26
N VAL A 43 2.23 0.10 -20.10
CA VAL A 43 2.70 -1.20 -19.62
C VAL A 43 3.26 -1.05 -18.21
N GLU A 44 3.03 -2.05 -17.37
CA GLU A 44 3.65 -2.18 -16.06
C GLU A 44 5.18 -2.30 -16.22
N LEU A 45 5.90 -1.55 -15.39
CA LEU A 45 7.35 -1.54 -15.31
C LEU A 45 7.84 -2.23 -14.04
N GLU A 46 7.16 -1.98 -12.93
CA GLU A 46 7.46 -2.54 -11.61
C GLU A 46 6.15 -2.62 -10.81
N SER A 47 6.07 -3.59 -9.90
CA SER A 47 5.00 -3.69 -8.91
C SER A 47 5.56 -3.91 -7.51
N TYR A 48 4.85 -3.37 -6.53
CA TYR A 48 5.14 -3.57 -5.12
C TYR A 48 3.82 -3.80 -4.39
N SER A 49 3.69 -4.95 -3.72
CA SER A 49 2.57 -5.25 -2.83
C SER A 49 3.13 -5.82 -1.53
N THR A 50 2.59 -5.35 -0.41
CA THR A 50 2.94 -5.87 0.90
C THR A 50 1.77 -5.77 1.86
N LEU A 51 1.63 -6.76 2.74
CA LEU A 51 0.78 -6.63 3.90
C LEU A 51 1.39 -5.64 4.89
N VAL A 52 0.52 -4.98 5.66
CA VAL A 52 0.91 -3.99 6.65
C VAL A 52 0.29 -4.37 7.99
N ARG A 53 1.14 -4.50 9.01
CA ARG A 53 0.69 -4.68 10.38
C ARG A 53 0.31 -3.32 10.98
N PRO A 54 -0.95 -3.14 11.44
CA PRO A 54 -1.34 -1.92 12.13
C PRO A 54 -0.52 -1.69 13.41
N ALA A 55 -0.26 -0.42 13.72
CA ALA A 55 0.42 -0.04 14.96
C ALA A 55 -0.37 -0.39 16.23
N ASP A 56 -1.71 -0.42 16.13
CA ASP A 56 -2.60 -0.93 17.17
C ASP A 56 -3.12 -2.34 16.80
N PRO A 57 -2.60 -3.41 17.43
CA PRO A 57 -3.03 -4.79 17.18
C PRO A 57 -4.50 -5.05 17.56
N SER A 58 -5.13 -4.19 18.36
CA SER A 58 -6.54 -4.35 18.71
C SER A 58 -7.45 -4.23 17.48
N LEU A 59 -7.00 -3.50 16.45
CA LEU A 59 -7.72 -3.31 15.19
C LEU A 59 -7.80 -4.58 14.34
N THR A 60 -6.85 -5.52 14.46
CA THR A 60 -6.81 -6.78 13.70
C THR A 60 -7.58 -7.91 14.36
N SER A 61 -8.04 -7.73 15.61
CA SER A 61 -8.66 -8.77 16.44
C SER A 61 -9.93 -9.42 15.88
N LYS A 62 -10.59 -8.76 14.90
CA LYS A 62 -11.83 -9.23 14.26
C LYS A 62 -11.70 -9.50 12.76
N LEU A 63 -10.48 -9.59 12.24
CA LEU A 63 -10.26 -9.99 10.86
C LEU A 63 -10.51 -11.51 10.75
N SER A 64 -11.78 -11.92 10.69
CA SER A 64 -12.13 -13.22 10.09
C SER A 64 -11.73 -13.15 8.62
N VAL A 65 -11.10 -14.22 8.10
CA VAL A 65 -10.65 -14.38 6.71
C VAL A 65 -11.52 -13.54 5.78
N ARG A 66 -10.97 -12.43 5.30
CA ARG A 66 -11.69 -11.52 4.44
C ARG A 66 -11.84 -12.17 3.06
N SER A 67 -12.77 -11.66 2.27
CA SER A 67 -13.02 -12.10 0.89
C SER A 67 -11.81 -12.02 -0.05
N ASN A 68 -10.72 -11.39 0.39
CA ASN A 68 -9.43 -11.27 -0.32
C ASN A 68 -8.35 -12.27 0.15
N GLY A 69 -8.67 -13.20 1.06
CA GLY A 69 -7.77 -14.30 1.43
C GLY A 69 -6.70 -13.98 2.48
N ILE A 70 -6.66 -12.74 3.01
CA ILE A 70 -5.69 -12.33 4.03
C ILE A 70 -6.08 -12.93 5.39
N CYS A 71 -5.19 -13.72 5.99
CA CYS A 71 -5.37 -14.25 7.33
C CYS A 71 -4.70 -13.36 8.38
N LYS A 72 -5.20 -13.40 9.62
CA LYS A 72 -4.64 -12.62 10.73
C LYS A 72 -3.14 -12.91 10.95
N GLY A 73 -2.72 -14.18 10.81
CA GLY A 73 -1.31 -14.57 10.96
C GLY A 73 -0.39 -13.90 9.93
N ASP A 74 -0.88 -13.66 8.72
CA ASP A 74 -0.11 -12.98 7.68
C ASP A 74 0.11 -11.51 8.05
N ILE A 75 -0.89 -10.86 8.65
CA ILE A 75 -0.79 -9.47 9.14
C ILE A 75 0.10 -9.38 10.38
N ASP A 76 0.03 -10.35 11.29
CA ASP A 76 0.83 -10.31 12.53
C ASP A 76 2.35 -10.43 12.25
N SER A 77 2.71 -11.13 11.16
CA SER A 77 4.08 -11.28 10.68
C SER A 77 4.54 -10.20 9.67
N ALA A 78 3.61 -9.35 9.22
CA ALA A 78 3.89 -8.28 8.27
C ALA A 78 4.71 -7.12 8.89
N PRO A 79 5.43 -6.35 8.06
CA PRO A 79 6.07 -5.10 8.51
C PRO A 79 5.01 -4.09 8.96
N THR A 80 5.39 -3.17 9.85
CA THR A 80 4.56 -2.00 10.14
C THR A 80 4.66 -0.99 9.00
N PHE A 81 3.73 -0.04 8.94
CA PHE A 81 3.83 1.04 7.94
C PHE A 81 5.14 1.84 8.10
N ALA A 82 5.62 2.03 9.33
CA ALA A 82 6.88 2.71 9.59
C ALA A 82 8.08 1.98 8.98
N ASP A 83 8.06 0.64 8.98
CA ASP A 83 9.14 -0.19 8.41
C ASP A 83 9.22 -0.08 6.87
N ILE A 84 8.10 0.26 6.21
CA ILE A 84 8.03 0.40 4.75
C ILE A 84 7.97 1.86 4.28
N ALA A 85 7.96 2.83 5.19
CA ALA A 85 7.68 4.23 4.88
C ALA A 85 8.67 4.81 3.87
N ASP A 86 9.96 4.51 4.03
CA ASP A 86 11.01 4.95 3.10
C ASP A 86 10.81 4.37 1.70
N LYS A 87 10.44 3.07 1.61
CA LYS A 87 10.17 2.42 0.31
C LYS A 87 8.92 2.99 -0.35
N VAL A 88 7.86 3.25 0.42
CA VAL A 88 6.63 3.90 -0.07
C VAL A 88 6.95 5.31 -0.57
N TYR A 89 7.78 6.06 0.16
CA TYR A 89 8.24 7.37 -0.25
C TYR A 89 8.98 7.29 -1.60
N ASP A 90 9.93 6.38 -1.76
CA ASP A 90 10.67 6.20 -3.01
C ASP A 90 9.77 5.80 -4.19
N ILE A 91 8.71 5.02 -3.92
CA ILE A 91 7.71 4.64 -4.91
C ILE A 91 6.91 5.87 -5.37
N LEU A 92 6.50 6.75 -4.46
CA LEU A 92 5.60 7.86 -4.77
C LEU A 92 6.33 9.16 -5.18
N ASP A 93 7.54 9.39 -4.66
CA ASP A 93 8.25 10.66 -4.81
C ASP A 93 8.57 11.00 -6.27
N GLY A 94 8.17 12.21 -6.66
CA GLY A 94 8.39 12.76 -7.99
C GLY A 94 7.66 12.03 -9.11
N LYS A 95 6.67 11.18 -8.83
CA LYS A 95 5.82 10.49 -9.82
C LYS A 95 4.39 11.03 -9.79
N ILE A 96 3.67 10.88 -10.90
CA ILE A 96 2.24 11.23 -10.95
C ILE A 96 1.44 10.07 -10.35
N GLY A 97 0.81 10.34 -9.20
CA GLY A 97 0.01 9.35 -8.48
C GLY A 97 -1.45 9.31 -8.93
N ALA A 98 -1.99 8.10 -9.09
CA ALA A 98 -3.42 7.84 -9.18
C ALA A 98 -3.80 6.72 -8.19
N ALA A 99 -4.90 6.91 -7.47
CA ALA A 99 -5.44 5.93 -6.53
C ALA A 99 -6.91 5.66 -6.85
N LYS A 100 -7.40 4.49 -6.46
CA LYS A 100 -8.81 4.11 -6.57
C LYS A 100 -9.47 4.08 -5.20
#